data_AF-A0A1Z4JGZ2-F1
#
_entry.id   AF-A0A1Z4JGZ2-F1
#
_cell.length_a   1.000
_cell.length_b   1.000
_cell.length_c   1.000
_cell.angle_alpha   90.00
_cell.angle_beta   90.00
_cell.angle_gamma   90.00
#
_symmetry.space_group_name_H-M   'P 1'
#
loop_
_entity.id
_entity.type
_entity.pdbx_description
1 polymer ?
#
loop_
_entity_poly.entity_id
_entity_poly.type
_entity_poly.pdbx_seq_one_letter_code
_entity_poly.pdbx_strand_id
1 'polypeptide(L)'
;MIEQANVVGAAIAVKIFGPDLAELRKIGEQVRDVIQPIQGVVDLQLEPQLPIRQVQIQYDRAAAATYGLSMEQISNTVETALNGRVVSQVAENQQLIDIAVSLTEPARNNLDAIRAIPIVAPTGQTISLGTVAKVDYGMGANIVNREDVSRLIVVSANVAERDLGSVVGDIQSQIQQRVKLPNGYFIQYGGQFESEQRATNNLLVFSILAAVMIAVLMFFSVRSLPATIAIMINLPLALVGGIVSILLSGGVMSVASLVGFITLFGVAVRNGLLLVDNYNNKFAQGMPLKDVIVKGSLERIDAILMTALTSALGTLPLVLSSGAGNEILQPLAIVVLGGLFTSTALTLLVIPAIYAKVGKRLIPRQWDSTVDEGFSRSSTQPSADSVL
;
A
#
# COMPACT_ATOMS: atom_id res chain seq x y z
N MET A 1 -15.07 -13.82 -17.40
CA MET A 1 -14.73 -12.72 -16.49
C MET A 1 -15.16 -13.10 -15.07
N ILE A 2 -14.63 -14.19 -14.55
CA ILE A 2 -14.96 -14.73 -13.23
C ILE A 2 -13.62 -15.10 -12.59
N GLU A 3 -13.43 -14.64 -11.35
CA GLU A 3 -12.36 -15.02 -10.42
C GLU A 3 -10.99 -14.30 -10.48
N GLN A 4 -10.97 -12.98 -10.70
CA GLN A 4 -9.93 -12.13 -10.09
C GLN A 4 -10.30 -11.66 -8.67
N ALA A 5 -11.50 -12.02 -8.17
CA ALA A 5 -12.07 -11.43 -6.96
C ALA A 5 -11.47 -11.95 -5.64
N ASN A 6 -10.91 -13.17 -5.60
CA ASN A 6 -10.47 -13.76 -4.34
C ASN A 6 -9.09 -13.32 -3.84
N VAL A 7 -8.30 -12.64 -4.68
CA VAL A 7 -6.96 -12.16 -4.30
C VAL A 7 -7.01 -10.76 -3.69
N VAL A 8 -8.03 -9.96 -4.03
CA VAL A 8 -8.12 -8.53 -3.67
C VAL A 8 -8.48 -8.32 -2.18
N GLY A 9 -9.03 -9.32 -1.50
CA GLY A 9 -9.43 -9.23 -0.09
C GLY A 9 -8.44 -9.76 0.94
N ALA A 10 -7.41 -10.51 0.53
CA ALA A 10 -6.49 -11.15 1.46
C ALA A 10 -5.39 -10.20 1.95
N ALA A 11 -5.05 -10.27 3.23
CA ALA A 11 -3.96 -9.47 3.80
C ALA A 11 -2.61 -9.80 3.13
N ILE A 12 -2.38 -11.09 2.85
CA ILE A 12 -1.19 -11.63 2.21
C ILE A 12 -1.61 -12.51 1.02
N ALA A 13 -0.99 -12.29 -0.14
CA ALA A 13 -1.11 -13.18 -1.29
C ALA A 13 0.27 -13.61 -1.77
N VAL A 14 0.61 -14.89 -1.62
CA VAL A 14 1.84 -15.47 -2.17
C VAL A 14 1.54 -15.97 -3.58
N LYS A 15 1.98 -15.21 -4.58
CA LYS A 15 1.83 -15.53 -6.00
C LYS A 15 3.00 -16.37 -6.47
N ILE A 16 2.74 -17.56 -6.97
CA ILE A 16 3.76 -18.48 -7.47
C ILE A 16 3.60 -18.58 -8.98
N PHE A 17 4.64 -18.22 -9.72
CA PHE A 17 4.64 -18.18 -11.18
C PHE A 17 5.45 -19.32 -11.77
N GLY A 18 5.02 -19.82 -12.94
CA GLY A 18 5.73 -20.89 -13.64
C GLY A 18 4.99 -21.43 -14.87
N PRO A 19 5.66 -22.22 -15.72
CA PRO A 19 5.08 -22.72 -16.97
C PRO A 19 4.13 -23.92 -16.79
N ASP A 20 4.42 -24.84 -15.87
CA ASP A 20 3.66 -26.09 -15.67
C ASP A 20 2.65 -25.99 -14.51
N LEU A 21 1.38 -26.29 -14.76
CA LEU A 21 0.29 -26.22 -13.79
C LEU A 21 0.36 -27.31 -12.70
N ALA A 22 0.86 -28.50 -13.04
CA ALA A 22 1.01 -29.59 -12.07
C ALA A 22 2.13 -29.26 -11.07
N GLU A 23 3.25 -28.73 -11.57
CA GLU A 23 4.35 -28.30 -10.70
C GLU A 23 3.95 -27.05 -9.88
N LEU A 24 3.22 -26.10 -10.47
CA LEU A 24 2.66 -24.97 -9.71
C LEU A 24 1.80 -25.43 -8.55
N ARG A 25 0.91 -26.42 -8.77
CA ARG A 25 0.07 -26.98 -7.70
C ARG A 25 0.91 -27.60 -6.59
N LYS A 26 1.93 -28.38 -6.95
CA LYS A 26 2.84 -29.02 -5.99
C LYS A 26 3.60 -27.98 -5.15
N ILE A 27 4.12 -26.93 -5.78
CA ILE A 27 4.79 -25.83 -5.07
C ILE A 27 3.78 -25.08 -4.20
N GLY A 28 2.56 -24.84 -4.69
CA GLY A 28 1.48 -24.20 -3.93
C GLY A 28 1.10 -24.99 -2.66
N GLU A 29 0.99 -26.31 -2.76
CA GLU A 29 0.76 -27.20 -1.60
C GLU A 29 1.93 -27.14 -0.62
N GLN A 30 3.18 -27.21 -1.10
CA GLN A 30 4.36 -27.07 -0.24
C GLN A 30 4.40 -25.72 0.48
N VAL A 31 4.11 -24.63 -0.24
CA VAL A 31 4.07 -23.27 0.33
C VAL A 31 2.95 -23.17 1.38
N ARG A 32 1.75 -23.68 1.09
CA ARG A 32 0.65 -23.74 2.07
C ARG A 32 1.08 -24.48 3.33
N ASP A 33 1.66 -25.68 3.20
CA ASP A 33 2.04 -26.52 4.33
C ASP A 33 3.18 -25.88 5.17
N VAL A 34 4.05 -25.10 4.54
CA VAL A 34 5.11 -24.32 5.22
C VAL A 34 4.57 -23.09 5.95
N ILE A 35 3.54 -22.45 5.40
CA ILE A 35 2.92 -21.23 5.98
C ILE A 35 1.96 -21.59 7.12
N GLN A 36 1.24 -22.70 7.02
CA GLN A 36 0.22 -23.13 7.98
C GLN A 36 0.66 -23.12 9.47
N PRO A 37 1.87 -23.55 9.86
CA PRO A 37 2.29 -23.53 11.26
C PRO A 37 2.74 -22.16 11.78
N ILE A 38 2.80 -21.11 10.93
CA ILE A 38 3.27 -19.78 11.35
C ILE A 38 2.19 -19.13 12.23
N GLN A 39 2.59 -18.73 13.44
CA GLN A 39 1.68 -18.05 14.37
C GLN A 39 1.16 -16.75 13.75
N GLY A 40 -0.15 -16.51 13.89
CA GLY A 40 -0.84 -15.32 13.38
C GLY A 40 -1.38 -15.45 11.95
N VAL A 41 -1.08 -16.54 11.24
CA VAL A 41 -1.71 -16.85 9.95
C VAL A 41 -3.12 -17.42 10.19
N VAL A 42 -4.12 -16.82 9.58
CA VAL A 42 -5.53 -17.27 9.59
C VAL A 42 -6.09 -17.30 8.16
N ASP A 43 -7.19 -18.03 7.94
CA ASP A 43 -7.85 -18.17 6.64
C ASP A 43 -6.91 -18.56 5.48
N LEU A 44 -5.93 -19.43 5.75
CA LEU A 44 -5.00 -19.89 4.73
C LEU A 44 -5.73 -20.71 3.66
N GLN A 45 -5.64 -20.25 2.42
CA GLN A 45 -6.29 -20.88 1.27
C GLN A 45 -5.31 -21.00 0.10
N LEU A 46 -5.26 -22.20 -0.49
CA LEU A 46 -4.62 -22.43 -1.78
C LEU A 46 -5.71 -22.40 -2.85
N GLU A 47 -5.51 -21.60 -3.88
CA GLU A 47 -6.47 -21.50 -4.97
C GLU A 47 -6.65 -22.86 -5.69
N PRO A 48 -7.89 -23.35 -5.84
CA PRO A 48 -8.14 -24.70 -6.34
C PRO A 48 -7.91 -24.81 -7.84
N GLN A 49 -6.71 -25.22 -8.24
CA GLN A 49 -6.43 -25.63 -9.62
C GLN A 49 -6.65 -27.14 -9.78
N LEU A 50 -7.88 -27.63 -9.60
CA LEU A 50 -8.16 -29.05 -9.72
C LEU A 50 -8.28 -29.47 -11.20
N PRO A 51 -7.70 -30.62 -11.59
CA PRO A 51 -7.93 -31.17 -12.90
C PRO A 51 -9.37 -31.70 -12.97
N ILE A 52 -10.16 -31.18 -13.90
CA ILE A 52 -11.55 -31.60 -14.14
C ILE A 52 -11.60 -32.57 -15.31
N ARG A 53 -12.53 -33.51 -15.23
CA ARG A 53 -12.79 -34.45 -16.32
C ARG A 53 -13.45 -33.69 -17.47
N GLN A 54 -12.82 -33.70 -18.63
CA GLN A 54 -13.33 -33.08 -19.86
C GLN A 54 -13.37 -34.10 -20.99
N VAL A 55 -14.31 -33.92 -21.93
CA VAL A 55 -14.30 -34.69 -23.18
C VAL A 55 -13.22 -34.10 -24.07
N GLN A 56 -12.21 -34.89 -24.42
CA GLN A 56 -11.16 -34.48 -25.34
C GLN A 56 -11.40 -35.11 -26.70
N ILE A 57 -11.44 -34.27 -27.73
CA ILE A 57 -11.58 -34.68 -29.12
C ILE A 57 -10.23 -34.42 -29.81
N GLN A 58 -9.46 -35.48 -30.02
CA GLN A 58 -8.15 -35.40 -30.66
C GLN A 58 -8.32 -35.73 -32.15
N TYR A 59 -8.30 -34.70 -33.00
CA TYR A 59 -8.46 -34.88 -34.44
C TYR A 59 -7.26 -35.59 -35.06
N ASP A 60 -7.53 -36.65 -35.83
CA ASP A 60 -6.54 -37.33 -36.65
C ASP A 60 -6.48 -36.66 -38.03
N ARG A 61 -5.42 -35.89 -38.26
CA ARG A 61 -5.21 -35.17 -39.52
C ARG A 61 -5.02 -36.08 -40.71
N ALA A 62 -4.41 -37.26 -40.53
CA ALA A 62 -4.17 -38.19 -41.62
C ALA A 62 -5.45 -38.92 -42.03
N ALA A 63 -6.25 -39.35 -41.04
CA ALA A 63 -7.56 -39.94 -41.29
C ALA A 63 -8.49 -38.93 -41.99
N ALA A 64 -8.58 -37.70 -41.49
CA ALA A 64 -9.39 -36.65 -42.10
C ALA A 64 -9.01 -36.36 -43.56
N ALA A 65 -7.72 -36.30 -43.87
CA ALA A 65 -7.21 -36.05 -45.22
C ALA A 65 -7.62 -37.14 -46.22
N THR A 66 -7.77 -38.40 -45.78
CA THR A 66 -8.22 -39.52 -46.61
C THR A 66 -9.65 -39.30 -47.14
N TYR A 67 -10.47 -38.58 -46.37
CA TYR A 67 -11.85 -38.22 -46.75
C TYR A 67 -11.96 -36.80 -47.32
N GLY A 68 -10.85 -36.10 -47.53
CA GLY A 68 -10.82 -34.72 -48.03
C GLY A 68 -11.38 -33.69 -47.04
N LEU A 69 -11.48 -34.02 -45.76
CA LEU A 69 -12.02 -33.15 -44.72
C LEU A 69 -10.96 -32.17 -44.20
N SER A 70 -11.31 -30.89 -44.07
CA SER A 70 -10.47 -29.91 -43.37
C SER A 70 -10.72 -29.93 -41.87
N MET A 71 -9.71 -29.54 -41.08
CA MET A 71 -9.85 -29.42 -39.61
C MET A 71 -10.93 -28.39 -39.23
N GLU A 72 -11.08 -27.34 -40.04
CA GLU A 72 -12.11 -26.32 -39.85
C GLU A 72 -13.51 -26.91 -40.04
N GLN A 73 -13.73 -27.71 -41.09
CA GLN A 73 -15.01 -28.37 -41.34
C GLN A 73 -15.40 -29.28 -40.17
N ILE A 74 -14.45 -30.13 -39.73
CA ILE A 74 -14.68 -31.03 -38.60
C ILE A 74 -14.98 -30.22 -37.32
N SER A 75 -14.19 -29.19 -37.03
CA SER A 75 -14.38 -28.37 -35.82
C SER A 75 -15.73 -27.65 -35.82
N ASN A 76 -16.13 -27.06 -36.96
CA ASN A 76 -17.42 -26.37 -37.11
C ASN A 76 -18.61 -27.33 -36.95
N THR A 77 -18.52 -28.55 -37.51
CA THR A 77 -19.56 -29.57 -37.35
C THR A 77 -19.67 -30.00 -35.89
N VAL A 78 -18.53 -30.24 -35.22
CA VAL A 78 -18.50 -30.64 -33.80
C VAL A 78 -19.02 -29.51 -32.90
N GLU A 79 -18.62 -28.27 -33.13
CA GLU A 79 -19.09 -27.10 -32.38
C GLU A 79 -20.61 -26.94 -32.52
N THR A 80 -21.12 -27.00 -33.75
CA THR A 80 -22.57 -26.92 -34.01
C THR A 80 -23.31 -28.09 -33.36
N ALA A 81 -22.76 -29.30 -33.43
CA ALA A 81 -23.37 -30.49 -32.83
C ALA A 81 -23.43 -30.42 -31.30
N LEU A 82 -22.35 -29.98 -30.65
CA LEU A 82 -22.20 -30.03 -29.19
C LEU A 82 -22.67 -28.76 -28.50
N ASN A 83 -22.12 -27.60 -28.84
CA ASN A 83 -22.42 -26.33 -28.18
C ASN A 83 -23.66 -25.65 -28.77
N GLY A 84 -23.99 -25.99 -30.00
CA GLY A 84 -25.00 -25.31 -30.78
C GLY A 84 -24.47 -24.04 -31.43
N ARG A 85 -25.04 -23.71 -32.58
CA ARG A 85 -24.69 -22.49 -33.32
C ARG A 85 -25.94 -21.65 -33.53
N VAL A 86 -25.87 -20.38 -33.13
CA VAL A 86 -26.92 -19.40 -33.43
C VAL A 86 -26.95 -19.17 -34.93
N VAL A 87 -28.09 -19.47 -35.55
CA VAL A 87 -28.32 -19.34 -37.01
C VAL A 87 -29.20 -18.14 -37.36
N SER A 88 -29.99 -17.65 -36.40
CA SER A 88 -30.85 -16.49 -36.57
C SER A 88 -31.23 -15.89 -35.21
N GLN A 89 -31.81 -14.71 -35.22
CA GLN A 89 -32.43 -14.08 -34.06
C GLN A 89 -33.86 -13.65 -34.43
N VAL A 90 -34.79 -13.86 -33.51
CA VAL A 90 -36.18 -13.39 -33.63
C VAL A 90 -36.43 -12.31 -32.60
N ALA A 91 -37.02 -11.20 -33.03
CA ALA A 91 -37.46 -10.15 -32.13
C ALA A 91 -38.84 -10.49 -31.56
N GLU A 92 -38.92 -10.67 -30.25
CA GLU A 92 -40.16 -10.94 -29.53
C GLU A 92 -40.20 -10.07 -28.26
N ASN A 93 -41.30 -9.33 -28.04
CA ASN A 93 -41.47 -8.46 -26.86
C ASN A 93 -40.30 -7.48 -26.59
N GLN A 94 -39.77 -6.84 -27.63
CA GLN A 94 -38.60 -5.94 -27.56
C GLN A 94 -37.29 -6.62 -27.09
N GLN A 95 -37.22 -7.95 -27.13
CA GLN A 95 -36.03 -8.74 -26.88
C GLN A 95 -35.63 -9.53 -28.14
N LEU A 96 -34.32 -9.69 -28.36
CA LEU A 96 -33.79 -10.56 -29.40
C LEU A 96 -33.57 -11.95 -28.80
N ILE A 97 -34.21 -12.96 -29.38
CA ILE A 97 -34.11 -14.36 -28.97
C ILE A 97 -33.29 -15.13 -30.01
N ASP A 98 -32.23 -15.79 -29.56
CA ASP A 98 -31.36 -16.60 -30.41
C ASP A 98 -32.04 -17.90 -30.85
N ILE A 99 -32.04 -18.18 -32.17
CA ILE A 99 -32.39 -19.47 -32.75
C ILE A 99 -31.09 -20.22 -33.00
N ALA A 100 -30.86 -21.31 -32.25
CA ALA A 100 -29.65 -22.13 -32.37
C ALA A 100 -29.96 -23.54 -32.90
N VAL A 101 -29.04 -24.08 -33.71
CA VAL A 101 -29.08 -25.46 -34.19
C VAL A 101 -28.05 -26.27 -33.42
N SER A 102 -28.46 -27.39 -32.85
CA SER A 102 -27.58 -28.36 -32.18
C SER A 102 -28.15 -29.78 -32.28
N LEU A 103 -27.33 -30.80 -31.99
CA LEU A 103 -27.84 -32.15 -31.85
C LEU A 103 -28.70 -32.28 -30.60
N THR A 104 -29.69 -33.18 -30.67
CA THR A 104 -30.52 -33.51 -29.50
C THR A 104 -29.67 -34.08 -28.38
N GLU A 105 -30.11 -33.88 -27.14
CA GLU A 105 -29.37 -34.31 -25.95
C GLU A 105 -28.97 -35.80 -25.97
N PRO A 106 -29.83 -36.76 -26.39
CA PRO A 106 -29.44 -38.17 -26.49
C PRO A 106 -28.31 -38.45 -27.49
N ALA A 107 -28.16 -37.60 -28.51
CA ALA A 107 -27.12 -37.74 -29.53
C ALA A 107 -25.77 -37.12 -29.09
N ARG A 108 -25.68 -36.55 -27.88
CA ARG A 108 -24.45 -35.93 -27.36
C ARG A 108 -24.19 -36.16 -25.86
N ASN A 109 -25.01 -36.96 -25.18
CA ASN A 109 -24.95 -37.14 -23.72
C ASN A 109 -23.86 -38.11 -23.23
N ASN A 110 -23.19 -38.86 -24.12
CA ASN A 110 -22.16 -39.83 -23.76
C ASN A 110 -21.08 -39.92 -24.86
N LEU A 111 -19.94 -40.55 -24.57
CA LEU A 111 -18.83 -40.63 -25.52
C LEU A 111 -19.17 -41.35 -26.81
N ASP A 112 -19.94 -42.43 -26.74
CA ASP A 112 -20.28 -43.21 -27.94
C ASP A 112 -21.21 -42.42 -28.86
N ALA A 113 -22.12 -41.64 -28.29
CA ALA A 113 -22.95 -40.68 -29.03
C ALA A 113 -22.09 -39.59 -29.69
N ILE A 114 -21.11 -39.04 -28.96
CA ILE A 114 -20.17 -38.04 -29.52
C ILE A 114 -19.31 -38.67 -30.63
N ARG A 115 -18.83 -39.90 -30.47
CA ARG A 115 -18.08 -40.64 -31.52
C ARG A 115 -18.94 -40.90 -32.75
N ALA A 116 -20.24 -41.11 -32.57
CA ALA A 116 -21.20 -41.36 -33.64
C ALA A 116 -21.68 -40.09 -34.36
N ILE A 117 -21.23 -38.90 -33.98
CA ILE A 117 -21.62 -37.64 -34.65
C ILE A 117 -21.32 -37.75 -36.15
N PRO A 118 -22.33 -37.56 -37.03
CA PRO A 118 -22.14 -37.67 -38.46
C PRO A 118 -21.42 -36.44 -39.02
N ILE A 119 -20.42 -36.69 -39.86
CA ILE A 119 -19.66 -35.69 -40.60
C ILE A 119 -19.82 -36.00 -42.09
N VAL A 120 -20.30 -35.02 -42.85
CA VAL A 120 -20.45 -35.14 -44.31
C VAL A 120 -19.14 -34.72 -44.97
N ALA A 121 -18.46 -35.66 -45.61
CA ALA A 121 -17.27 -35.40 -46.40
C ALA A 121 -17.61 -34.61 -47.68
N PRO A 122 -16.68 -33.83 -48.24
CA PRO A 122 -16.90 -33.14 -49.53
C PRO A 122 -17.21 -34.09 -50.69
N THR A 123 -16.82 -35.36 -50.55
CA THR A 123 -17.14 -36.46 -51.48
C THR A 123 -18.60 -36.92 -51.42
N GLY A 124 -19.41 -36.39 -50.49
CA GLY A 124 -20.81 -36.77 -50.24
C GLY A 124 -20.98 -37.97 -49.31
N GLN A 125 -19.89 -38.64 -48.91
CA GLN A 125 -19.93 -39.72 -47.94
C GLN A 125 -20.17 -39.18 -46.53
N THR A 126 -21.03 -39.82 -45.74
CA THR A 126 -21.18 -39.52 -44.32
C THR A 126 -20.34 -40.50 -43.50
N ILE A 127 -19.48 -39.98 -42.64
CA ILE A 127 -18.63 -40.75 -41.73
C ILE A 127 -18.88 -40.34 -40.28
N SER A 128 -18.49 -41.16 -39.32
CA SER A 128 -18.60 -40.82 -37.90
C SER A 128 -17.38 -40.01 -37.42
N LEU A 129 -17.57 -39.13 -36.43
CA LEU A 129 -16.46 -38.40 -35.78
C LEU A 129 -15.37 -39.35 -35.27
N GLY A 130 -15.75 -40.51 -34.73
CA GLY A 130 -14.82 -41.54 -34.26
C GLY A 130 -13.88 -42.11 -35.33
N THR A 131 -14.22 -41.95 -36.62
CA THR A 131 -13.37 -42.39 -37.74
C THR A 131 -12.21 -41.42 -37.99
N VAL A 132 -12.37 -40.13 -37.64
CA VAL A 132 -11.41 -39.06 -37.92
C VAL A 132 -10.92 -38.34 -36.66
N ALA A 133 -11.36 -38.77 -35.48
CA ALA A 133 -10.95 -38.22 -34.20
C ALA A 133 -11.03 -39.26 -33.09
N LYS A 134 -10.07 -39.23 -32.18
CA LYS A 134 -10.13 -40.00 -30.93
C LYS A 134 -10.88 -39.18 -29.89
N VAL A 135 -12.04 -39.67 -29.49
CA VAL A 135 -12.89 -39.05 -28.45
C VAL A 135 -12.76 -39.88 -27.17
N ASP A 136 -12.17 -39.29 -26.13
CA ASP A 136 -11.99 -39.91 -24.82
C ASP A 136 -12.16 -38.90 -23.69
N TYR A 137 -12.34 -39.41 -22.48
CA TYR A 137 -12.23 -38.57 -21.30
C TYR A 137 -10.77 -38.28 -21.02
N GLY A 138 -10.45 -37.00 -20.88
CA GLY A 138 -9.17 -36.54 -20.38
C GLY A 138 -9.35 -35.65 -19.16
N MET A 139 -8.22 -35.31 -18.54
CA MET A 139 -8.19 -34.31 -17.48
C MET A 139 -7.74 -32.97 -18.07
N GLY A 140 -8.42 -31.89 -17.72
CA GLY A 140 -8.09 -30.52 -18.10
C GLY A 140 -8.01 -29.61 -16.89
N ALA A 141 -7.35 -28.47 -17.02
CA ALA A 141 -7.36 -27.47 -15.95
C ALA A 141 -8.75 -26.81 -15.87
N ASN A 142 -9.33 -26.72 -14.67
CA ASN A 142 -10.57 -25.98 -14.45
C ASN A 142 -10.40 -24.48 -14.78
N ILE A 143 -9.27 -23.92 -14.33
CA ILE A 143 -8.92 -22.52 -14.53
C ILE A 143 -7.41 -22.40 -14.76
N VAL A 144 -7.00 -21.42 -15.56
CA VAL A 144 -5.59 -21.08 -15.80
C VAL A 144 -5.42 -19.59 -15.54
N ASN A 145 -5.00 -19.27 -14.32
CA ASN A 145 -4.74 -17.89 -13.92
C ASN A 145 -3.44 -17.39 -14.51
N ARG A 146 -3.47 -16.13 -14.98
CA ARG A 146 -2.32 -15.46 -15.58
C ARG A 146 -2.25 -14.01 -15.14
N GLU A 147 -1.04 -13.56 -14.90
CA GLU A 147 -0.68 -12.16 -14.67
C GLU A 147 0.62 -11.92 -15.45
N ASP A 148 0.69 -10.80 -16.17
CA ASP A 148 1.80 -10.49 -17.08
C ASP A 148 2.20 -11.63 -18.02
N VAL A 149 1.19 -12.32 -18.57
CA VAL A 149 1.35 -13.45 -19.53
C VAL A 149 1.94 -14.72 -18.89
N SER A 150 2.37 -14.67 -17.63
CA SER A 150 2.86 -15.83 -16.88
C SER A 150 1.72 -16.53 -16.13
N ARG A 151 1.73 -17.87 -16.11
CA ARG A 151 0.74 -18.64 -15.34
C ARG A 151 1.10 -18.58 -13.87
N LEU A 152 0.10 -18.53 -13.00
CA LEU A 152 0.30 -18.47 -11.57
C LEU A 152 -0.71 -19.28 -10.78
N ILE A 153 -0.35 -19.60 -9.54
CA ILE A 153 -1.26 -20.07 -8.49
C ILE A 153 -1.05 -19.18 -7.26
N VAL A 154 -2.14 -18.86 -6.56
CA VAL A 154 -2.09 -17.99 -5.37
C VAL A 154 -2.34 -18.81 -4.11
N VAL A 155 -1.48 -18.58 -3.11
CA VAL A 155 -1.76 -18.95 -1.71
C VAL A 155 -2.10 -17.67 -0.97
N SER A 156 -3.36 -17.53 -0.56
CA SER A 156 -3.85 -16.37 0.19
C SER A 156 -3.93 -16.69 1.68
N ALA A 157 -3.66 -15.68 2.52
CA ALA A 157 -3.82 -15.77 3.96
C ALA A 157 -4.17 -14.40 4.56
N ASN A 158 -4.85 -14.43 5.68
CA ASN A 158 -5.09 -13.27 6.53
C ASN A 158 -4.18 -13.33 7.76
N VAL A 159 -4.02 -12.19 8.43
CA VAL A 159 -3.22 -12.08 9.66
C VAL A 159 -4.12 -11.67 10.81
N ALA A 160 -4.01 -12.38 11.92
CA ALA A 160 -4.67 -12.06 13.18
C ALA A 160 -3.67 -12.05 14.33
N GLU A 161 -3.89 -11.17 15.31
CA GLU A 161 -3.13 -11.10 16.57
C GLU A 161 -1.62 -10.81 16.43
N ARG A 162 -1.13 -10.54 15.23
CA ARG A 162 0.27 -10.19 14.93
C ARG A 162 0.36 -9.08 13.88
N ASP A 163 1.52 -8.44 13.85
CA ASP A 163 1.90 -7.46 12.85
C ASP A 163 2.07 -8.09 11.46
N LEU A 164 1.47 -7.47 10.43
CA LEU A 164 1.48 -7.97 9.06
C LEU A 164 2.91 -8.08 8.51
N GLY A 165 3.75 -7.06 8.72
CA GLY A 165 5.13 -7.04 8.23
C GLY A 165 5.98 -8.16 8.83
N SER A 166 5.82 -8.41 10.12
CA SER A 166 6.50 -9.48 10.85
C SER A 166 6.10 -10.86 10.35
N VAL A 167 4.79 -11.10 10.14
CA VAL A 167 4.29 -12.37 9.61
C VAL A 167 4.76 -12.60 8.17
N VAL A 168 4.77 -11.56 7.33
CA VAL A 168 5.30 -11.65 5.96
C VAL A 168 6.81 -11.96 5.99
N GLY A 169 7.58 -11.37 6.89
CA GLY A 169 8.99 -11.69 7.09
C GLY A 169 9.22 -13.15 7.48
N ASP A 170 8.41 -13.67 8.41
CA ASP A 170 8.43 -15.09 8.81
C ASP A 170 8.10 -16.01 7.61
N ILE A 171 7.07 -15.67 6.83
CA ILE A 171 6.67 -16.40 5.62
C ILE A 171 7.80 -16.42 4.59
N GLN A 172 8.40 -15.25 4.30
CA GLN A 172 9.52 -15.12 3.36
C GLN A 172 10.70 -16.00 3.78
N SER A 173 11.07 -15.95 5.06
CA SER A 173 12.16 -16.74 5.63
C SER A 173 11.88 -18.24 5.54
N GLN A 174 10.68 -18.70 5.92
CA GLN A 174 10.32 -20.12 5.88
C GLN A 174 10.25 -20.66 4.45
N ILE A 175 9.70 -19.90 3.50
CA ILE A 175 9.65 -20.29 2.08
C ILE A 175 11.07 -20.41 1.53
N GLN A 176 11.94 -19.42 1.76
CA GLN A 176 13.32 -19.45 1.25
C GLN A 176 14.13 -20.64 1.79
N GLN A 177 13.87 -21.06 3.04
CA GLN A 177 14.59 -22.18 3.66
C GLN A 177 14.04 -23.55 3.24
N ARG A 178 12.73 -23.69 3.08
CA ARG A 178 12.07 -25.00 2.93
C ARG A 178 11.60 -25.31 1.51
N VAL A 179 11.34 -24.29 0.68
CA VAL A 179 10.78 -24.46 -0.67
C VAL A 179 11.89 -24.21 -1.70
N LYS A 180 12.29 -25.28 -2.40
CA LYS A 180 13.25 -25.18 -3.51
C LYS A 180 12.50 -25.00 -4.82
N LEU A 181 12.66 -23.82 -5.44
CA LEU A 181 12.03 -23.50 -6.71
C LEU A 181 12.84 -24.08 -7.88
N PRO A 182 12.21 -24.80 -8.83
CA PRO A 182 12.83 -25.19 -10.09
C PRO A 182 13.14 -23.95 -10.96
N ASN A 183 14.04 -24.12 -11.94
CA ASN A 183 14.33 -23.06 -12.91
C ASN A 183 13.07 -22.63 -13.66
N GLY A 184 12.85 -21.32 -13.79
CA GLY A 184 11.67 -20.76 -14.44
C GLY A 184 10.46 -20.57 -13.51
N TYR A 185 10.62 -20.85 -12.22
CA TYR A 185 9.62 -20.55 -11.18
C TYR A 185 10.10 -19.42 -10.29
N PHE A 186 9.18 -18.54 -9.92
CA PHE A 186 9.46 -17.44 -9.00
C PHE A 186 8.23 -17.12 -8.15
N ILE A 187 8.48 -16.54 -6.97
CA ILE A 187 7.45 -16.15 -6.02
C ILE A 187 7.43 -14.63 -5.92
N GLN A 188 6.24 -14.06 -5.92
CA GLN A 188 6.02 -12.66 -5.58
C GLN A 188 5.00 -12.57 -4.44
N TYR A 189 5.19 -11.58 -3.58
CA TYR A 189 4.31 -11.31 -2.46
C TYR A 189 3.45 -10.11 -2.80
N GLY A 190 2.13 -10.31 -2.79
CA GLY A 190 1.11 -9.29 -3.03
C GLY A 190 0.07 -9.25 -1.91
N GLY A 191 -1.09 -8.66 -2.22
CA GLY A 191 -2.17 -8.43 -1.26
C GLY A 191 -2.08 -7.05 -0.62
N GLN A 192 -2.73 -6.85 0.52
CA GLN A 192 -2.68 -5.58 1.25
C GLN A 192 -1.25 -5.18 1.65
N PHE A 193 -0.40 -6.16 1.96
CA PHE A 193 1.01 -5.95 2.28
C PHE A 193 1.78 -5.14 1.23
N GLU A 194 1.57 -5.40 -0.07
CA GLU A 194 2.27 -4.66 -1.13
C GLU A 194 1.86 -3.18 -1.14
N SER A 195 0.57 -2.92 -0.97
CA SER A 195 0.03 -1.56 -0.91
C SER A 195 0.53 -0.84 0.35
N GLU A 196 0.59 -1.53 1.49
CA GLU A 196 1.11 -1.00 2.75
C GLU A 196 2.61 -0.71 2.67
N GLN A 197 3.40 -1.59 2.06
CA GLN A 197 4.84 -1.39 1.87
C GLN A 197 5.12 -0.19 0.97
N ARG A 198 4.38 -0.06 -0.15
CA ARG A 198 4.47 1.11 -1.04
C ARG A 198 4.09 2.40 -0.31
N ALA A 199 2.98 2.38 0.45
CA ALA A 199 2.52 3.53 1.22
C ALA A 199 3.54 3.94 2.30
N THR A 200 4.08 2.97 3.04
CA THR A 200 5.10 3.18 4.08
C THR A 200 6.37 3.79 3.49
N ASN A 201 6.86 3.27 2.37
CA ASN A 201 8.05 3.82 1.71
C ASN A 201 7.81 5.27 1.23
N ASN A 202 6.66 5.54 0.61
CA ASN A 202 6.30 6.89 0.19
C ASN A 202 6.19 7.85 1.37
N LEU A 203 5.57 7.41 2.48
CA LEU A 203 5.45 8.21 3.69
C LEU A 203 6.80 8.49 4.34
N LEU A 204 7.74 7.53 4.34
CA LEU A 204 9.10 7.77 4.83
C LEU A 204 9.81 8.83 3.98
N VAL A 205 9.75 8.71 2.66
CA VAL A 205 10.33 9.69 1.73
C VAL A 205 9.71 11.07 1.95
N PHE A 206 8.38 11.15 2.02
CA PHE A 206 7.69 12.42 2.24
C PHE A 206 7.93 13.00 3.64
N SER A 207 8.09 12.16 4.67
CA SER A 207 8.42 12.61 6.03
C SER A 207 9.81 13.24 6.08
N ILE A 208 10.80 12.65 5.39
CA ILE A 208 12.15 13.22 5.28
C ILE A 208 12.09 14.55 4.52
N LEU A 209 11.37 14.57 3.38
CA LEU A 209 11.21 15.79 2.58
C LEU A 209 10.51 16.91 3.38
N ALA A 210 9.47 16.57 4.15
CA ALA A 210 8.80 17.49 5.06
C ALA A 210 9.75 17.99 6.16
N ALA A 211 10.55 17.12 6.77
CA ALA A 211 11.53 17.52 7.79
C ALA A 211 12.59 18.49 7.23
N VAL A 212 13.06 18.27 6.00
CA VAL A 212 13.96 19.19 5.30
C VAL A 212 13.27 20.52 5.02
N MET A 213 12.06 20.50 4.49
CA MET A 213 11.28 21.72 4.22
C MET A 213 11.03 22.52 5.51
N ILE A 214 10.66 21.85 6.60
CA ILE A 214 10.51 22.45 7.92
C ILE A 214 11.85 23.06 8.36
N ALA A 215 12.98 22.34 8.25
CA ALA A 215 14.29 22.88 8.61
C ALA A 215 14.62 24.16 7.81
N VAL A 216 14.30 24.21 6.52
CA VAL A 216 14.47 25.40 5.67
C VAL A 216 13.60 26.56 6.14
N LEU A 217 12.31 26.33 6.38
CA LEU A 217 11.39 27.36 6.90
C LEU A 217 11.85 27.88 8.27
N MET A 218 12.31 26.99 9.14
CA MET A 218 12.83 27.32 10.46
C MET A 218 14.13 28.11 10.38
N PHE A 219 15.01 27.80 9.41
CA PHE A 219 16.19 28.61 9.14
C PHE A 219 15.82 30.03 8.72
N PHE A 220 14.83 30.21 7.84
CA PHE A 220 14.36 31.55 7.46
C PHE A 220 13.67 32.31 8.59
N SER A 221 12.93 31.59 9.46
CA SER A 221 12.24 32.20 10.59
C SER A 221 13.20 32.68 11.68
N VAL A 222 14.18 31.85 12.06
CA VAL A 222 15.09 32.14 13.18
C VAL A 222 16.38 32.80 12.70
N ARG A 223 16.72 32.71 11.41
CA ARG A 223 17.96 33.25 10.79
C ARG A 223 19.24 32.81 11.48
N SER A 224 19.24 31.64 12.13
CA SER A 224 20.38 31.09 12.86
C SER A 224 20.40 29.57 12.72
N LEU A 225 21.39 29.05 11.99
CA LEU A 225 21.55 27.62 11.75
C LEU A 225 21.73 26.81 13.05
N PRO A 226 22.52 27.28 14.05
CA PRO A 226 22.59 26.61 15.34
C PRO A 226 21.25 26.57 16.09
N ALA A 227 20.45 27.64 16.03
CA ALA A 227 19.13 27.66 16.66
C ALA A 227 18.12 26.76 15.94
N THR A 228 18.17 26.70 14.60
CA THR A 228 17.39 25.74 13.81
C THR A 228 17.69 24.30 14.22
N ILE A 229 18.98 23.93 14.32
CA ILE A 229 19.38 22.58 14.75
C ILE A 229 18.90 22.30 16.19
N ALA A 230 19.01 23.29 17.09
CA ALA A 230 18.53 23.14 18.47
C ALA A 230 17.03 22.83 18.55
N ILE A 231 16.22 23.41 17.67
CA ILE A 231 14.79 23.10 17.58
C ILE A 231 14.56 21.73 16.93
N MET A 232 15.33 21.39 15.88
CA MET A 232 15.22 20.11 15.18
C MET A 232 15.60 18.91 16.07
N ILE A 233 16.42 19.09 17.10
CA ILE A 233 16.71 18.05 18.12
C ILE A 233 15.43 17.58 18.84
N ASN A 234 14.38 18.40 18.91
CA ASN A 234 13.12 17.98 19.53
C ASN A 234 12.38 16.92 18.70
N LEU A 235 12.62 16.78 17.39
CA LEU A 235 11.92 15.79 16.57
C LEU A 235 12.29 14.35 16.98
N PRO A 236 13.58 13.96 17.05
CA PRO A 236 13.97 12.66 17.60
C PRO A 236 13.42 12.40 19.01
N LEU A 237 13.36 13.42 19.85
CA LEU A 237 12.87 13.31 21.22
C LEU A 237 11.35 13.08 21.28
N ALA A 238 10.61 13.71 20.38
CA ALA A 238 9.17 13.47 20.22
C ALA A 238 8.89 12.05 19.70
N LEU A 239 9.72 11.54 18.77
CA LEU A 239 9.60 10.16 18.26
C LEU A 239 9.65 9.12 19.38
N VAL A 240 10.58 9.28 20.32
CA VAL A 240 10.74 8.33 21.44
C VAL A 240 9.44 8.19 22.23
N GLY A 241 8.74 9.30 22.50
CA GLY A 241 7.46 9.25 23.21
C GLY A 241 6.37 8.53 22.43
N GLY A 242 6.24 8.81 21.14
CA GLY A 242 5.25 8.14 20.29
C GLY A 242 5.51 6.64 20.15
N ILE A 243 6.78 6.22 19.98
CA ILE A 243 7.16 4.80 19.91
C ILE A 243 6.87 4.09 21.23
N VAL A 244 7.26 4.69 22.36
CA VAL A 244 7.00 4.11 23.69
C VAL A 244 5.49 3.97 23.93
N SER A 245 4.68 4.94 23.51
CA SER A 245 3.23 4.84 23.66
C SER A 245 2.61 3.74 22.81
N ILE A 246 3.07 3.49 21.59
CA ILE A 246 2.63 2.34 20.79
C ILE A 246 2.96 1.02 21.50
N LEU A 247 4.20 0.90 22.02
CA LEU A 247 4.64 -0.31 22.72
C LEU A 247 3.82 -0.57 24.00
N LEU A 248 3.51 0.49 24.76
CA LEU A 248 2.69 0.38 25.97
C LEU A 248 1.22 0.06 25.67
N SER A 249 0.69 0.53 24.54
CA SER A 249 -0.69 0.24 24.14
C SER A 249 -0.86 -1.13 23.48
N GLY A 250 0.24 -1.88 23.24
CA GLY A 250 0.21 -3.12 22.46
C GLY A 250 -0.17 -2.92 21.00
N GLY A 251 -0.06 -1.69 20.48
CA GLY A 251 -0.38 -1.38 19.09
C GLY A 251 0.73 -1.80 18.13
N VAL A 252 0.40 -1.90 16.85
CA VAL A 252 1.37 -2.14 15.77
C VAL A 252 1.73 -0.84 15.07
N MET A 253 2.93 -0.78 14.48
CA MET A 253 3.32 0.35 13.65
C MET A 253 2.58 0.26 12.31
N SER A 254 1.72 1.23 12.05
CA SER A 254 0.91 1.28 10.82
C SER A 254 1.11 2.59 10.06
N VAL A 255 0.60 2.64 8.83
CA VAL A 255 0.49 3.87 8.04
C VAL A 255 -0.18 5.01 8.84
N ALA A 256 -1.21 4.72 9.63
CA ALA A 256 -1.88 5.71 10.47
C ALA A 256 -0.97 6.24 11.60
N SER A 257 -0.15 5.36 12.19
CA SER A 257 0.84 5.74 13.19
C SER A 257 1.89 6.70 12.62
N LEU A 258 2.35 6.45 11.38
CA LEU A 258 3.28 7.34 10.65
C LEU A 258 2.69 8.73 10.44
N VAL A 259 1.42 8.82 10.05
CA VAL A 259 0.72 10.12 9.94
C VAL A 259 0.67 10.84 11.29
N GLY A 260 0.48 10.10 12.40
CA GLY A 260 0.58 10.63 13.76
C GLY A 260 1.96 11.21 14.09
N PHE A 261 3.05 10.59 13.63
CA PHE A 261 4.39 11.16 13.82
C PHE A 261 4.61 12.46 13.03
N ILE A 262 4.08 12.54 11.80
CA ILE A 262 4.18 13.75 10.97
C ILE A 262 3.44 14.92 11.65
N THR A 263 2.24 14.69 12.17
CA THR A 263 1.48 15.73 12.88
C THR A 263 2.19 16.16 14.17
N LEU A 264 2.73 15.20 14.92
CA LEU A 264 3.54 15.44 16.11
C LEU A 264 4.76 16.33 15.81
N PHE A 265 5.46 16.12 14.70
CA PHE A 265 6.59 16.97 14.29
C PHE A 265 6.17 18.43 14.12
N GLY A 266 5.03 18.68 13.47
CA GLY A 266 4.52 20.04 13.30
C GLY A 266 4.30 20.75 14.63
N VAL A 267 3.69 20.06 15.61
CA VAL A 267 3.44 20.63 16.94
C VAL A 267 4.75 20.83 17.72
N ALA A 268 5.65 19.85 17.70
CA ALA A 268 6.95 19.91 18.39
C ALA A 268 7.80 21.09 17.89
N VAL A 269 7.87 21.25 16.56
CA VAL A 269 8.60 22.35 15.90
C VAL A 269 7.99 23.70 16.24
N ARG A 270 6.66 23.82 16.19
CA ARG A 270 5.96 25.08 16.52
C ARG A 270 6.25 25.52 17.96
N ASN A 271 6.20 24.60 18.91
CA ASN A 271 6.47 24.92 20.31
C ASN A 271 7.94 25.30 20.53
N GLY A 272 8.87 24.59 19.89
CA GLY A 272 10.29 24.95 19.92
C GLY A 272 10.59 26.31 19.28
N LEU A 273 9.96 26.62 18.15
CA LEU A 273 10.08 27.91 17.46
C LEU A 273 9.65 29.06 18.35
N LEU A 274 8.45 28.98 18.93
CA LEU A 274 7.88 30.07 19.74
C LEU A 274 8.72 30.34 20.99
N LEU A 275 9.34 29.31 21.57
CA LEU A 275 10.24 29.45 22.71
C LEU A 275 11.56 30.14 22.31
N VAL A 276 12.18 29.67 21.23
CA VAL A 276 13.42 30.25 20.69
C VAL A 276 13.24 31.69 20.22
N ASP A 277 12.12 31.99 19.56
CA ASP A 277 11.79 33.34 19.13
C ASP A 277 11.65 34.29 20.33
N ASN A 278 11.02 33.83 21.43
CA ASN A 278 10.95 34.61 22.67
C ASN A 278 12.34 34.88 23.26
N TYR A 279 13.25 33.89 23.22
CA TYR A 279 14.64 34.11 23.65
C TYR A 279 15.37 35.14 22.80
N ASN A 280 15.25 35.03 21.48
CA ASN A 280 15.90 35.96 20.56
C ASN A 280 15.39 37.38 20.76
N ASN A 281 14.08 37.57 20.91
CA ASN A 281 13.47 38.87 21.16
C ASN A 281 13.93 39.50 22.48
N LYS A 282 13.99 38.73 23.58
CA LYS A 282 14.48 39.23 24.88
C LYS A 282 15.98 39.51 24.88
N PHE A 283 16.76 38.70 24.17
CA PHE A 283 18.18 38.96 24.03
C PHE A 283 18.43 40.24 23.22
N ALA A 284 17.65 40.49 22.16
CA ALA A 284 17.72 41.72 21.38
C ALA A 284 17.38 42.98 22.20
N GLN A 285 16.60 42.84 23.28
CA GLN A 285 16.32 43.91 24.26
C GLN A 285 17.48 44.14 25.26
N GLY A 286 18.62 43.47 25.10
CA GLY A 286 19.81 43.64 25.95
C GLY A 286 19.76 42.86 27.27
N MET A 287 18.81 41.95 27.46
CA MET A 287 18.69 41.17 28.69
C MET A 287 19.83 40.14 28.80
N PRO A 288 20.45 39.95 29.98
CA PRO A 288 21.51 38.96 30.15
C PRO A 288 20.99 37.53 29.88
N LEU A 289 21.83 36.68 29.29
CA LEU A 289 21.46 35.34 28.79
C LEU A 289 20.74 34.48 29.84
N LYS A 290 21.16 34.54 31.10
CA LYS A 290 20.53 33.77 32.19
C LYS A 290 19.08 34.21 32.42
N ASP A 291 18.82 35.51 32.41
CA ASP A 291 17.48 36.07 32.61
C ASP A 291 16.60 35.84 31.38
N VAL A 292 17.18 35.88 30.18
CA VAL A 292 16.48 35.52 28.93
C VAL A 292 15.94 34.09 29.00
N ILE A 293 16.76 33.13 29.42
CA ILE A 293 16.35 31.73 29.51
C ILE A 293 15.26 31.56 30.57
N VAL A 294 15.44 32.11 31.78
CA VAL A 294 14.49 31.93 32.87
C VAL A 294 13.17 32.66 32.60
N LYS A 295 13.20 33.97 32.35
CA LYS A 295 11.98 34.75 32.09
C LYS A 295 11.32 34.35 30.78
N GLY A 296 12.12 34.07 29.75
CA GLY A 296 11.61 33.63 28.45
C GLY A 296 10.93 32.26 28.50
N SER A 297 11.41 31.34 29.34
CA SER A 297 10.76 30.04 29.57
C SER A 297 9.46 30.20 30.34
N LEU A 298 9.48 30.96 31.44
CA LEU A 298 8.32 31.15 32.31
C LEU A 298 7.16 31.82 31.59
N GLU A 299 7.41 32.79 30.70
CA GLU A 299 6.35 33.43 29.92
C GLU A 299 5.72 32.52 28.86
N ARG A 300 6.42 31.46 28.44
CA ARG A 300 5.95 30.54 27.40
C ARG A 300 5.38 29.25 27.96
N ILE A 301 5.64 28.92 29.22
CA ILE A 301 5.19 27.66 29.83
C ILE A 301 3.67 27.51 29.73
N ASP A 302 2.90 28.56 30.01
CA ASP A 302 1.44 28.51 30.00
C ASP A 302 0.89 28.25 28.59
N ALA A 303 1.43 28.94 27.57
CA ALA A 303 1.00 28.76 26.18
C ALA A 303 1.38 27.36 25.63
N ILE A 304 2.56 26.86 25.98
CA ILE A 304 3.04 25.53 25.58
C ILE A 304 2.23 24.43 26.27
N LEU A 305 1.95 24.57 27.57
CA LEU A 305 1.10 23.62 28.30
C LEU A 305 -0.35 23.68 27.83
N MET A 306 -0.90 24.86 27.54
CA MET A 306 -2.27 25.00 27.05
C MET A 306 -2.47 24.25 25.73
N THR A 307 -1.52 24.39 24.79
CA THR A 307 -1.58 23.66 23.51
C THR A 307 -1.42 22.16 23.73
N ALA A 308 -0.46 21.72 24.54
CA ALA A 308 -0.26 20.30 24.83
C ALA A 308 -1.48 19.66 25.51
N LEU A 309 -2.05 20.31 26.53
CA LEU A 309 -3.23 19.83 27.27
C LEU A 309 -4.47 19.80 26.39
N THR A 310 -4.70 20.84 25.58
CA THR A 310 -5.86 20.88 24.67
C THR A 310 -5.78 19.76 23.64
N SER A 311 -4.60 19.54 23.04
CA SER A 311 -4.39 18.44 22.10
C SER A 311 -4.50 17.07 22.78
N ALA A 312 -3.96 16.90 23.99
CA ALA A 312 -4.08 15.66 24.74
C ALA A 312 -5.54 15.35 25.09
N LEU A 313 -6.30 16.31 25.61
CA LEU A 313 -7.72 16.15 25.91
C LEU A 313 -8.56 15.91 24.66
N GLY A 314 -8.22 16.54 23.53
CA GLY A 314 -8.90 16.32 22.25
C GLY A 314 -8.64 14.95 21.63
N THR A 315 -7.45 14.37 21.86
CA THR A 315 -7.08 13.04 21.32
C THR A 315 -7.41 11.90 22.28
N LEU A 316 -7.60 12.18 23.57
CA LEU A 316 -7.89 11.17 24.60
C LEU A 316 -9.13 10.29 24.28
N PRO A 317 -10.26 10.84 23.80
CA PRO A 317 -11.41 10.01 23.43
C PRO A 317 -11.09 9.03 22.30
N LEU A 318 -10.26 9.44 21.33
CA LEU A 318 -9.86 8.60 20.20
C LEU A 318 -8.96 7.43 20.63
N VAL A 319 -8.14 7.63 21.66
CA VAL A 319 -7.32 6.56 22.25
C VAL A 319 -8.21 5.50 22.93
N LEU A 320 -9.27 5.93 23.61
CA LEU A 320 -10.18 5.06 24.38
C LEU A 320 -11.33 4.49 23.54
N SER A 321 -11.56 5.04 22.34
CA SER A 321 -12.67 4.69 21.47
C SER A 321 -12.51 3.27 20.90
N SER A 322 -13.59 2.49 20.94
CA SER A 322 -13.70 1.17 20.35
C SER A 322 -14.86 1.13 19.34
N GLY A 323 -14.66 0.51 18.19
CA GLY A 323 -15.67 0.45 17.12
C GLY A 323 -15.07 0.75 15.74
N ALA A 324 -15.90 0.63 14.71
CA ALA A 324 -15.48 0.79 13.32
C ALA A 324 -14.86 2.15 13.04
N GLY A 325 -13.73 2.17 12.33
CA GLY A 325 -12.95 3.36 11.99
C GLY A 325 -11.85 3.69 13.02
N ASN A 326 -11.89 3.12 14.22
CA ASN A 326 -10.83 3.30 15.21
C ASN A 326 -9.54 2.59 14.82
N GLU A 327 -9.58 1.62 13.91
CA GLU A 327 -8.41 0.93 13.39
C GLU A 327 -7.41 1.90 12.73
N ILE A 328 -7.90 3.07 12.29
CA ILE A 328 -7.09 4.15 11.72
C ILE A 328 -6.85 5.27 12.74
N LEU A 329 -7.90 5.71 13.45
CA LEU A 329 -7.79 6.89 14.32
C LEU A 329 -7.05 6.61 15.64
N GLN A 330 -7.19 5.42 16.21
CA GLN A 330 -6.61 5.08 17.50
C GLN A 330 -5.06 5.04 17.44
N PRO A 331 -4.41 4.36 16.47
CA PRO A 331 -2.94 4.37 16.40
C PRO A 331 -2.36 5.76 16.18
N LEU A 332 -3.03 6.59 15.36
CA LEU A 332 -2.65 8.00 15.17
C LEU A 332 -2.72 8.78 16.49
N ALA A 333 -3.83 8.65 17.23
CA ALA A 333 -4.04 9.37 18.48
C ALA A 333 -3.05 8.94 19.58
N ILE A 334 -2.73 7.64 19.68
CA ILE A 334 -1.76 7.11 20.64
C ILE A 334 -0.38 7.74 20.42
N VAL A 335 0.07 7.80 19.15
CA VAL A 335 1.35 8.42 18.80
C VAL A 335 1.39 9.89 19.15
N VAL A 336 0.33 10.63 18.81
CA VAL A 336 0.25 12.07 19.08
C VAL A 336 0.24 12.32 20.59
N LEU A 337 -0.57 11.61 21.36
CA LEU A 337 -0.67 11.81 22.81
C LEU A 337 0.64 11.48 23.54
N GLY A 338 1.25 10.35 23.20
CA GLY A 338 2.55 9.93 23.75
C GLY A 338 3.69 10.89 23.42
N GLY A 339 3.77 11.23 22.13
CA GLY A 339 4.78 12.14 21.62
C GLY A 339 4.63 13.57 22.13
N LEU A 340 3.41 14.06 22.34
CA LEU A 340 3.17 15.39 22.89
C LEU A 340 3.67 15.50 24.32
N PHE A 341 3.44 14.47 25.14
CA PHE A 341 3.92 14.45 26.51
C PHE A 341 5.45 14.56 26.58
N THR A 342 6.16 13.70 25.84
CA THR A 342 7.63 13.74 25.82
C THR A 342 8.17 14.99 25.13
N SER A 343 7.59 15.40 24.01
CA SER A 343 7.99 16.60 23.27
C SER A 343 7.86 17.86 24.11
N THR A 344 6.75 18.01 24.85
CA THR A 344 6.50 19.18 25.69
C THR A 344 7.48 19.23 26.86
N ALA A 345 7.63 18.13 27.59
CA ALA A 345 8.57 18.04 28.70
C ALA A 345 10.01 18.31 28.24
N LEU A 346 10.42 17.69 27.13
CA LEU A 346 11.77 17.83 26.61
C LEU A 346 11.99 19.19 25.95
N THR A 347 11.00 19.83 25.33
CA THR A 347 11.13 21.20 24.81
C THR A 347 11.44 22.19 25.94
N LEU A 348 10.76 22.06 27.08
CA LEU A 348 10.94 22.92 28.25
C LEU A 348 12.20 22.62 29.07
N LEU A 349 12.89 21.50 28.82
CA LEU A 349 14.13 21.13 29.52
C LEU A 349 15.36 21.26 28.61
N VAL A 350 15.27 20.71 27.41
CA VAL A 350 16.38 20.57 26.46
C VAL A 350 16.70 21.89 25.79
N ILE A 351 15.72 22.66 25.31
CA ILE A 351 16.01 23.96 24.67
C ILE A 351 16.67 24.93 25.66
N PRO A 352 16.15 25.17 26.88
CA PRO A 352 16.83 26.00 27.87
C PRO A 352 18.25 25.53 28.18
N ALA A 353 18.47 24.21 28.32
CA ALA A 353 19.79 23.66 28.60
C ALA A 353 20.78 23.86 27.44
N ILE A 354 20.32 23.69 26.19
CA ILE A 354 21.12 23.97 24.99
C ILE A 354 21.49 25.46 24.93
N TYR A 355 20.53 26.35 25.20
CA TYR A 355 20.77 27.80 25.25
C TYR A 355 21.70 28.21 26.39
N ALA A 356 21.63 27.55 27.55
CA ALA A 356 22.54 27.81 28.66
C ALA A 356 24.00 27.44 28.30
N LYS A 357 24.20 26.36 27.54
CA LYS A 357 25.53 25.86 27.18
C LYS A 357 26.13 26.55 25.94
N VAL A 358 25.30 26.90 24.95
CA VAL A 358 25.75 27.36 23.61
C VAL A 358 25.12 28.70 23.20
N GLY A 359 24.41 29.39 24.09
CA GLY A 359 23.59 30.58 23.81
C GLY A 359 24.26 31.67 22.97
N LYS A 360 25.55 31.96 23.22
CA LYS A 360 26.32 32.98 22.47
C LYS A 360 26.47 32.67 20.96
N ARG A 361 26.34 31.41 20.54
CA ARG A 361 26.39 30.99 19.11
C ARG A 361 25.01 30.72 18.52
N LEU A 362 23.97 30.61 19.36
CA LEU A 362 22.60 30.29 18.95
C LEU A 362 21.83 31.56 18.55
N ILE A 363 22.16 32.69 19.16
CA ILE A 363 21.48 33.95 18.88
C ILE A 363 21.97 34.52 17.53
N PRO A 364 21.06 34.98 16.65
CA PRO A 364 21.45 35.59 15.38
C PRO A 364 22.34 36.81 15.63
N ARG A 365 23.45 36.94 14.89
CA ARG A 365 24.15 38.23 14.80
C ARG A 365 23.20 39.22 14.12
N GLN A 366 22.89 40.33 14.79
CA GLN A 366 22.12 41.42 14.19
C GLN A 366 22.79 41.81 12.87
N TRP A 367 22.03 41.76 11.79
CA TRP A 367 22.44 42.31 10.51
C TRP A 367 22.41 43.83 10.67
N ASP A 368 23.58 44.48 10.60
CA ASP A 368 23.66 45.94 10.57
C ASP A 368 22.87 46.45 9.36
N SER A 369 21.68 47.00 9.62
CA SER A 369 20.91 47.77 8.65
C SER A 369 21.46 49.20 8.56
N THR A 370 22.77 49.35 8.33
CA THR A 370 23.41 50.66 8.10
C THR A 370 23.39 51.09 6.62
N VAL A 371 22.59 50.45 5.77
CA VAL A 371 22.53 50.76 4.33
C VAL A 371 21.36 51.70 3.96
N ASP A 372 20.37 51.89 4.84
CA ASP A 372 19.19 52.71 4.51
C ASP A 372 19.26 54.20 4.92
N GLU A 373 20.28 54.66 5.66
CA GLU A 373 20.42 56.08 6.02
C GLU A 373 21.05 56.95 4.91
N GLY A 374 21.56 56.35 3.83
CA GLY A 374 22.23 57.07 2.74
C GLY A 374 21.32 57.75 1.72
N PHE A 375 20.02 57.40 1.67
CA PHE A 375 19.12 57.83 0.58
C PHE A 375 18.14 58.95 0.96
N SER A 376 18.11 59.41 2.22
CA SER A 376 17.12 60.40 2.69
C SER A 376 17.65 61.83 2.86
N ARG A 377 18.84 62.17 2.34
CA ARG A 377 19.38 63.54 2.42
C ARG A 377 19.74 64.12 1.05
N SER A 378 18.76 64.33 0.19
CA SER A 378 18.87 65.34 -0.88
C SER A 378 17.50 65.75 -1.42
N SER A 379 16.77 66.59 -0.68
CA SER A 379 15.73 67.44 -1.26
C SER A 379 15.59 68.71 -0.42
N THR A 380 16.46 69.69 -0.70
CA THR A 380 16.27 71.09 -0.31
C THR A 380 15.04 71.64 -1.04
N GLN A 381 14.00 72.00 -0.27
CA GLN A 381 12.86 72.82 -0.71
C GLN A 381 13.29 74.29 -0.91
N PRO A 382 12.77 75.01 -1.93
CA PRO A 382 12.82 76.47 -1.94
C PRO A 382 11.66 77.05 -1.13
N SER A 383 12.00 78.07 -0.34
CA SER A 383 11.12 78.86 0.53
C SER A 383 10.14 79.73 -0.25
N ALA A 384 8.86 79.72 0.15
CA ALA A 384 7.88 80.74 -0.22
C ALA A 384 7.24 81.26 1.07
N ASP A 385 7.69 82.42 1.54
CA ASP A 385 6.94 83.31 2.42
C ASP A 385 7.58 84.72 2.35
N SER A 386 6.94 85.60 1.58
CA SER A 386 7.06 87.05 1.75
C SER A 386 5.78 87.72 1.22
N VAL A 387 4.74 87.69 2.06
CA VAL A 387 3.72 88.73 2.10
C VAL A 387 3.97 89.51 3.39
N LEU A 388 4.66 90.63 3.26
CA LEU A 388 4.34 91.96 3.80
C LEU A 388 5.37 92.96 3.28
#